data_AF-A0A7C7KST0-F1
#
_entry.id   AF-A0A7C7KST0-F1
#
_cell.length_a   1.000
_cell.length_b   1.000
_cell.length_c   1.000
_cell.angle_alpha   90.00
_cell.angle_beta   90.00
_cell.angle_gamma   90.00
#
_symmetry.space_group_name_H-M   'P 1'
#
loop_
_entity.id
_entity.type
_entity.pdbx_description
1 polymer ?
#
loop_
_entity_poly.entity_id
_entity_poly.type
_entity_poly.pdbx_seq_one_letter_code
_entity_poly.pdbx_strand_id
1 'polypeptide(L)'
;MKANKRINPPTRDPKERIKDFLPCVLPYSEEDAIKEASRCLDCKDPLCVNGCPINNPIPEFINLIKERKFLEAAQLIVEKGDVMPSVCGRVCQHEKQCEG
;
A
#
# COMPACT_ATOMS: atom_id res chain seq x y z
N MET A 1 7.07 -6.50 -23.30
CA MET A 1 7.51 -5.95 -22.00
C MET A 1 7.11 -6.94 -20.92
N LYS A 2 8.04 -7.49 -20.14
CA LYS A 2 7.68 -8.39 -19.03
C LYS A 2 6.94 -7.56 -17.98
N ALA A 3 5.71 -7.92 -17.63
CA ALA A 3 4.98 -7.26 -16.56
C ALA A 3 5.83 -7.30 -15.28
N ASN A 4 6.18 -6.14 -14.74
CA ASN A 4 6.95 -6.07 -13.50
C ASN A 4 6.09 -6.71 -12.41
N LYS A 5 6.59 -7.76 -11.76
CA LYS A 5 5.85 -8.56 -10.77
C LYS A 5 5.69 -7.75 -9.48
N ARG A 6 4.54 -7.89 -8.80
CA ARG A 6 4.31 -7.31 -7.45
C ARG A 6 5.36 -7.80 -6.47
N ILE A 7 5.95 -6.85 -5.76
CA ILE A 7 6.75 -7.13 -4.57
C ILE A 7 5.74 -7.27 -3.44
N ASN A 8 5.57 -8.50 -2.96
CA ASN A 8 4.69 -8.74 -1.82
C ASN A 8 5.45 -8.54 -0.51
N PRO A 9 4.77 -8.10 0.56
CA PRO A 9 5.40 -8.00 1.86
C PRO A 9 5.82 -9.39 2.35
N PRO A 10 6.92 -9.49 3.12
CA PRO A 10 7.35 -10.77 3.67
C PRO A 10 6.28 -11.35 4.59
N THR A 11 6.16 -12.67 4.60
CA THR A 11 5.22 -13.40 5.47
C THR A 11 5.96 -14.35 6.38
N ARG A 12 5.49 -14.50 7.61
CA ARG A 12 6.05 -15.48 8.57
C ARG A 12 5.85 -16.91 8.06
N ASP A 13 6.77 -17.81 8.41
CA ASP A 13 6.67 -19.23 8.08
C ASP A 13 5.36 -19.83 8.65
N PRO A 14 4.58 -20.57 7.84
CA PRO A 14 3.38 -21.26 8.30
C PRO A 14 3.57 -22.10 9.57
N LYS A 15 4.71 -22.79 9.72
CA LYS A 15 5.00 -23.65 10.89
C LYS A 15 5.23 -22.85 12.17
N GLU A 16 5.63 -21.59 12.05
CA GLU A 16 5.82 -20.69 13.18
C GLU A 16 4.53 -19.97 13.54
N ARG A 17 3.84 -19.40 12.54
CA ARG A 17 2.64 -18.55 12.76
C ARG A 17 1.40 -19.31 13.25
N ILE A 18 1.39 -20.64 13.20
CA ILE A 18 0.32 -21.46 13.81
C ILE A 18 0.43 -21.56 15.34
N LYS A 19 1.55 -21.12 15.92
CA LYS A 19 1.86 -21.28 17.36
C LYS A 19 1.55 -20.05 18.20
N ASP A 20 1.21 -18.92 17.57
CA ASP A 20 0.95 -17.65 18.24
C ASP A 20 -0.05 -16.79 17.44
N PHE A 21 -0.40 -15.63 17.99
CA PHE A 21 -1.35 -14.68 17.38
C PHE A 21 -0.65 -13.42 16.82
N LEU A 22 0.67 -13.48 16.59
CA LEU A 22 1.39 -12.35 16.02
C LEU A 22 1.08 -12.21 14.51
N PRO A 23 1.23 -11.00 13.92
CA PRO A 23 0.86 -10.76 12.52
C PRO A 23 1.52 -11.72 11.53
N CYS A 24 0.73 -12.29 10.62
CA CYS A 24 1.22 -13.19 9.57
C CYS A 24 2.01 -12.47 8.47
N VAL A 25 1.58 -11.26 8.13
CA VAL A 25 2.20 -10.37 7.14
C VAL A 25 3.07 -9.36 7.87
N LEU A 26 4.33 -9.27 7.46
CA LEU A 26 5.31 -8.36 8.02
C LEU A 26 5.33 -7.05 7.21
N PRO A 27 5.79 -5.92 7.80
CA PRO A 27 5.93 -4.68 7.05
C PRO A 27 6.92 -4.82 5.88
N TYR A 28 6.76 -3.98 4.86
CA TYR A 28 7.80 -3.80 3.86
C TYR A 28 9.08 -3.26 4.50
N SER A 29 10.23 -3.65 3.94
CA SER A 29 11.44 -2.86 4.09
C SER A 29 11.29 -1.52 3.38
N GLU A 30 12.06 -0.51 3.77
CA GLU A 30 12.08 0.78 3.07
C GLU A 30 12.37 0.59 1.57
N GLU A 31 13.35 -0.25 1.25
CA GLU A 31 13.75 -0.52 -0.13
C GLU A 31 12.64 -1.18 -0.94
N ASP A 32 11.95 -2.16 -0.37
CA ASP A 32 10.85 -2.85 -1.06
C ASP A 32 9.65 -1.94 -1.24
N ALA A 33 9.34 -1.10 -0.24
CA ALA A 33 8.29 -0.10 -0.35
C ALA A 33 8.56 0.87 -1.50
N ILE A 34 9.80 1.37 -1.63
CA ILE A 34 10.20 2.27 -2.73
C ILE A 34 10.15 1.55 -4.08
N LYS A 35 10.64 0.30 -4.16
CA LYS A 35 10.61 -0.48 -5.40
C LYS A 35 9.17 -0.77 -5.86
N GLU A 36 8.26 -1.09 -4.94
CA GLU A 36 6.85 -1.31 -5.28
C GLU A 36 6.16 0.02 -5.67
N ALA A 37 6.41 1.10 -4.93
CA ALA A 37 5.92 2.44 -5.26
C ALA A 37 6.38 2.90 -6.65
N SER A 38 7.59 2.52 -7.08
CA SER A 38 8.15 2.82 -8.41
C SER A 38 7.40 2.12 -9.56
N ARG A 39 6.55 1.13 -9.29
CA ARG A 39 5.69 0.52 -10.30
C ARG A 39 4.46 1.35 -10.65
N CYS A 40 4.09 2.33 -9.82
CA CYS A 40 2.98 3.25 -10.10
C CYS A 40 3.30 4.11 -11.33
N LEU A 41 2.38 4.11 -12.29
CA LEU A 41 2.54 4.77 -13.60
C LEU A 41 2.21 6.27 -13.59
N ASP A 42 1.75 6.81 -12.46
CA ASP A 42 1.28 8.19 -12.33
C ASP A 42 0.19 8.50 -13.39
N CYS A 43 -0.87 7.67 -13.38
CA CYS A 43 -1.94 7.73 -14.37
C CYS A 43 -2.65 9.08 -14.37
N LYS A 44 -2.90 9.65 -15.55
CA LYS A 44 -3.69 10.88 -15.71
C LYS A 44 -5.13 10.73 -15.20
N ASP A 45 -5.73 9.56 -15.44
CA ASP A 45 -7.03 9.17 -14.88
C ASP A 45 -6.83 8.00 -13.92
N PRO A 46 -6.72 8.26 -12.60
CA PRO A 46 -6.31 7.25 -11.63
C PRO A 46 -7.51 6.40 -11.19
N LEU A 47 -7.75 5.30 -11.90
CA LEU A 47 -8.82 4.34 -11.56
C LEU A 47 -8.74 3.81 -10.12
N CYS A 48 -7.54 3.72 -9.55
CA CYS A 48 -7.33 3.31 -8.16
C CYS A 48 -8.00 4.27 -7.15
N VAL A 49 -8.07 5.57 -7.46
CA VAL A 49 -8.76 6.57 -6.63
C VAL A 49 -10.26 6.32 -6.69
N ASN A 50 -10.81 6.10 -7.88
CA ASN A 50 -12.24 5.80 -8.08
C ASN A 50 -12.66 4.47 -7.41
N GLY A 51 -11.75 3.49 -7.37
CA GLY A 51 -11.97 2.22 -6.68
C GLY A 51 -11.93 2.31 -5.15
N CYS A 52 -11.39 3.40 -4.60
CA CYS A 52 -11.36 3.64 -3.16
C CYS A 52 -12.69 4.30 -2.71
N PRO A 53 -13.44 3.73 -1.75
CA PRO A 53 -14.72 4.30 -1.31
C PRO A 53 -14.65 5.74 -0.76
N ILE A 54 -13.47 6.18 -0.33
CA ILE A 54 -13.22 7.52 0.19
C ILE A 54 -12.36 8.39 -0.75
N ASN A 55 -12.06 7.92 -1.97
CA ASN A 55 -11.23 8.62 -2.95
C ASN A 55 -9.86 9.06 -2.41
N ASN A 56 -9.18 8.16 -1.68
CA ASN A 56 -7.85 8.42 -1.12
C ASN A 56 -6.85 8.80 -2.26
N PRO A 57 -6.00 9.83 -2.11
CA PRO A 57 -5.10 10.28 -3.19
C PRO A 57 -3.90 9.34 -3.39
N ILE A 58 -4.17 8.15 -3.93
CA ILE A 58 -3.21 7.06 -4.10
C ILE A 58 -1.95 7.46 -4.88
N PRO A 59 -2.04 8.10 -6.06
CA PRO A 59 -0.84 8.51 -6.79
C PRO A 59 0.03 9.51 -6.00
N GLU A 60 -0.59 10.45 -5.28
CA GLU A 60 0.11 11.52 -4.57
C GLU A 60 0.95 10.96 -3.42
N PHE A 61 0.35 10.14 -2.55
CA PHE A 61 1.12 9.55 -1.45
C PHE A 61 2.15 8.53 -1.94
N ILE A 62 1.89 7.84 -3.07
CA ILE A 62 2.89 6.95 -3.69
C ILE A 62 4.10 7.75 -4.20
N ASN A 63 3.88 8.93 -4.79
CA ASN A 63 4.98 9.80 -5.23
C ASN A 63 5.83 10.26 -4.03
N LEU A 64 5.21 10.61 -2.91
CA LEU A 64 5.93 10.92 -1.67
C LEU A 64 6.76 9.73 -1.15
N ILE A 65 6.24 8.50 -1.25
CA ILE A 65 6.99 7.27 -0.90
C ILE A 65 8.23 7.10 -1.81
N LYS A 66 8.12 7.34 -3.13
CA LYS A 66 9.27 7.29 -4.04
C LYS A 66 10.37 8.29 -3.64
N GLU A 67 9.96 9.44 -3.10
CA GLU A 67 10.85 10.51 -2.62
C GLU A 67 11.36 10.31 -1.19
N ARG A 68 11.02 9.19 -0.53
CA ARG A 68 11.32 8.91 0.89
C ARG A 68 10.70 9.89 1.89
N LYS A 69 9.62 10.58 1.49
CA LYS A 69 8.84 11.51 2.31
C LYS A 69 7.70 10.77 3.03
N PHE A 70 8.06 9.81 3.89
CA PHE A 70 7.09 8.88 4.48
C PHE A 70 6.12 9.55 5.46
N LEU A 71 6.61 10.53 6.22
CA LEU A 71 5.76 11.26 7.17
C LEU A 71 4.76 12.15 6.44
N GLU A 72 5.19 12.81 5.37
CA GLU A 72 4.33 13.62 4.52
C GLU A 72 3.29 12.75 3.81
N ALA A 73 3.67 11.56 3.34
CA ALA A 73 2.74 10.59 2.77
C ALA A 73 1.66 10.18 3.77
N ALA A 74 2.06 9.85 5.02
CA ALA A 74 1.12 9.49 6.07
C ALA A 74 0.21 10.66 6.46
N GLN A 75 0.76 11.87 6.56
CA GLN A 75 -0.01 13.08 6.87
C GLN A 75 -1.04 13.37 5.78
N LEU A 76 -0.65 13.29 4.51
CA LEU A 76 -1.56 13.50 3.37
C LEU A 76 -2.75 12.53 3.44
N ILE A 77 -2.50 11.24 3.72
CA ILE A 77 -3.56 10.23 3.81
C ILE A 77 -4.59 10.60 4.90
N VAL A 78 -4.10 11.00 6.08
CA VAL A 78 -4.97 11.38 7.21
C VAL A 78 -5.74 12.67 6.94
N GLU A 79 -5.08 13.69 6.39
CA GLU A 79 -5.72 14.97 6.03
C GLU A 79 -6.83 14.79 4.98
N LYS A 80 -6.73 13.76 4.16
CA LYS A 80 -7.69 13.46 3.08
C LYS A 80 -8.84 12.57 3.53
N GLY A 81 -8.91 12.26 4.83
CA GLY A 81 -10.08 11.66 5.46
C GLY A 81 -9.93 10.17 5.81
N ASP A 82 -8.79 9.54 5.51
CA ASP A 82 -8.51 8.20 6.04
C ASP A 82 -8.00 8.32 7.48
N VAL A 83 -8.92 8.19 8.43
CA VAL A 83 -8.63 8.29 9.87
C VAL A 83 -7.90 7.05 10.43
N MET A 84 -7.83 5.94 9.67
CA MET A 84 -7.24 4.68 10.13
C MET A 84 -6.45 3.96 9.02
N PRO A 85 -5.43 4.60 8.41
CA PRO A 85 -4.74 4.03 7.25
C PRO A 85 -3.99 2.73 7.58
N SER A 86 -3.53 2.58 8.82
CA SER A 86 -2.89 1.36 9.32
C SER A 86 -3.85 0.17 9.43
N VAL A 87 -5.16 0.42 9.57
CA VAL A 87 -6.22 -0.59 9.58
C VAL A 87 -6.69 -0.85 8.16
N CYS A 88 -7.07 0.19 7.42
CA CYS A 88 -7.55 0.10 6.05
C CYS A 88 -6.57 -0.67 5.15
N GLY A 89 -5.27 -0.34 5.20
CA GLY A 89 -4.24 -1.03 4.42
C GLY A 89 -4.04 -2.52 4.78
N ARG A 90 -4.59 -2.99 5.91
CA ARG A 90 -4.54 -4.40 6.32
C ARG A 90 -5.82 -5.18 6.04
N VAL A 91 -6.99 -4.55 6.15
CA VAL A 91 -8.29 -5.25 6.16
C VAL A 91 -9.17 -4.95 4.95
N CYS A 92 -8.86 -3.92 4.16
CA CYS A 92 -9.61 -3.65 2.94
C CYS A 92 -9.51 -4.84 1.96
N GLN A 93 -10.61 -5.10 1.24
CA GLN A 93 -10.64 -6.05 0.12
C GLN A 93 -10.11 -5.34 -1.12
N HIS A 94 -8.80 -5.12 -1.15
CA HIS A 94 -8.11 -4.33 -2.19
C HIS A 94 -8.40 -4.85 -3.60
N GLU A 95 -8.57 -6.17 -3.74
CA GLU A 95 -8.87 -6.88 -4.99
C GLU A 95 -10.25 -6.60 -5.58
N LYS A 96 -11.14 -5.92 -4.84
CA LYS A 96 -12.46 -5.44 -5.31
C LYS A 96 -12.59 -3.91 -5.24
N GLN A 97 -11.48 -3.22 -4.95
CA GLN A 97 -11.44 -1.79 -4.69
C GLN A 97 -10.26 -1.17 -5.46
N CYS A 98 -9.29 -0.59 -4.77
CA CYS A 98 -8.23 0.18 -5.39
C CYS A 98 -7.22 -0.65 -6.21
N GLU A 99 -7.12 -1.97 -6.00
CA GLU A 99 -6.23 -2.86 -6.76
C GLU A 99 -6.96 -3.71 -7.82
N GLY A 100 -8.29 -3.59 -7.95
CA GLY A 100 -9.10 -4.41 -8.88
C GLY A 100 -10.36 -3.72 -9.36
#